data_AF-A2DPC4-F1
#
_entry.id   AF-A2DPC4-F1
#
_cell.length_a   1.000
_cell.length_b   1.000
_cell.length_c   1.000
_cell.angle_alpha   90.00
_cell.angle_beta   90.00
_cell.angle_gamma   90.00
#
_symmetry.space_group_name_H-M   'P 1'
#
loop_
_entity.id
_entity.type
_entity.pdbx_description
1 polymer ?
#
loop_
_entity_poly.entity_id
_entity_poly.type
_entity_poly.pdbx_seq_one_letter_code
_entity_poly.pdbx_strand_id
1 'polypeptide(L)'
;MSNSSTSRVKFSPEEDVKLRKLIKLLGIRDWEIIALEMKSRTARQCRDRWCNYLDPTLNNTPFTADEDALLLDLYVEYGAKWCKIAQHFNGRSTNNLRNHYKVLARRIARIDKKQRSTSKKIETQKSIDQELPEMIHTVFNEMSMYFEGENLESLF
;
A
#
# COMPACT_ATOMS: atom_id res chain seq x y z
N MET A 1 -37.37 8.62 16.43
CA MET A 1 -35.93 8.91 16.29
C MET A 1 -35.25 7.65 15.78
N SER A 2 -34.99 7.57 14.48
CA SER A 2 -34.49 6.34 13.83
C SER A 2 -32.99 6.17 14.06
N ASN A 3 -32.66 5.11 14.79
CA ASN A 3 -31.33 4.64 15.13
C ASN A 3 -30.59 4.22 13.84
N SER A 4 -29.62 5.01 13.37
CA SER A 4 -28.85 4.69 12.16
C SER A 4 -27.57 3.96 12.54
N SER A 5 -27.65 2.63 12.54
CA SER A 5 -26.47 1.77 12.47
C SER A 5 -25.73 2.07 11.16
N THR A 6 -24.55 2.69 11.27
CA THR A 6 -23.74 3.12 10.12
C THR A 6 -23.06 1.92 9.45
N SER A 7 -23.85 1.03 8.86
CA SER A 7 -23.38 0.07 7.88
C SER A 7 -22.88 0.86 6.65
N ARG A 8 -21.63 0.66 6.24
CA ARG A 8 -21.10 1.21 4.98
C ARG A 8 -21.71 0.45 3.80
N VAL A 9 -22.98 0.72 3.52
CA VAL A 9 -23.73 0.06 2.45
C VAL A 9 -23.18 0.54 1.10
N LYS A 10 -22.59 -0.38 0.32
CA LYS A 10 -22.11 -0.10 -1.04
C LYS A 10 -23.30 0.18 -1.97
N PHE A 11 -23.09 1.02 -2.98
CA PHE A 11 -24.06 1.20 -4.05
C PHE A 11 -24.14 -0.07 -4.89
N SER A 12 -25.36 -0.50 -5.21
CA SER A 12 -25.57 -1.59 -6.17
C SER A 12 -25.46 -1.09 -7.62
N PRO A 13 -25.25 -1.98 -8.60
CA PRO A 13 -25.28 -1.61 -10.01
C PRO A 13 -26.61 -0.96 -10.43
N GLU A 14 -27.73 -1.43 -9.88
CA GLU A 14 -29.07 -0.89 -10.14
C GLU A 14 -29.20 0.54 -9.59
N GLU A 15 -28.68 0.79 -8.39
CA GLU A 15 -28.62 2.13 -7.81
C GLU A 15 -27.74 3.07 -8.64
N ASP A 16 -26.60 2.59 -9.16
CA ASP A 16 -25.74 3.39 -10.05
C ASP A 16 -26.44 3.73 -11.37
N VAL A 17 -27.18 2.79 -11.95
CA VAL A 17 -27.98 3.02 -13.17
C VAL A 17 -29.06 4.05 -12.89
N LYS A 18 -29.77 3.93 -11.76
CA LYS A 18 -30.80 4.87 -11.35
C LYS A 18 -30.21 6.27 -11.13
N LEU A 19 -29.08 6.36 -10.42
CA LEU A 19 -28.39 7.64 -10.16
C LEU A 19 -27.95 8.32 -11.46
N ARG A 20 -27.37 7.58 -12.41
CA ARG A 20 -27.03 8.12 -13.75
C ARG A 20 -28.25 8.67 -14.48
N LYS A 21 -29.38 7.95 -14.45
CA LYS A 21 -30.63 8.39 -15.09
C LYS A 21 -31.14 9.68 -14.45
N LEU A 22 -31.20 9.75 -13.12
CA LEU A 22 -31.66 10.93 -12.40
C LEU A 22 -30.78 12.15 -12.69
N ILE A 23 -29.47 11.99 -12.71
CA ILE A 23 -28.54 13.07 -13.04
C ILE A 23 -28.69 13.54 -14.49
N LYS A 24 -28.94 12.62 -15.43
CA LYS A 24 -29.23 13.00 -16.83
C LYS A 24 -30.52 13.82 -16.96
N LEU A 25 -31.52 13.56 -16.12
CA LEU A 25 -32.82 14.23 -16.16
C LEU A 25 -32.83 15.55 -15.37
N LEU A 26 -32.22 15.58 -14.20
CA LEU A 26 -32.30 16.68 -13.23
C LEU A 26 -31.04 17.55 -13.17
N GLY A 27 -29.93 17.07 -13.73
CA GLY A 27 -28.60 17.67 -13.61
C GLY A 27 -27.91 17.35 -12.27
N ILE A 28 -26.81 18.05 -11.98
CA ILE A 28 -25.96 17.86 -10.78
C ILE A 28 -26.03 19.03 -9.78
N ARG A 29 -27.01 19.95 -9.96
CA ARG A 29 -27.11 21.18 -9.19
C ARG A 29 -27.80 20.98 -7.84
N ASP A 30 -28.76 20.06 -7.78
CA ASP A 30 -29.56 19.81 -6.59
C ASP A 30 -29.57 18.31 -6.23
N TRP A 31 -28.75 17.97 -5.24
CA TRP A 31 -28.61 16.60 -4.77
C TRP A 31 -29.74 16.16 -3.84
N GLU A 32 -30.50 17.09 -3.26
CA GLU A 32 -31.63 16.77 -2.38
C GLU A 32 -32.79 16.18 -3.18
N ILE A 33 -33.10 16.76 -4.35
CA ILE A 33 -34.10 16.21 -5.27
C ILE A 33 -33.68 14.82 -5.76
N ILE A 34 -32.40 14.64 -6.11
CA ILE A 34 -31.89 13.33 -6.53
C ILE A 34 -32.03 12.30 -5.40
N ALA A 35 -31.73 12.67 -4.17
CA ALA A 35 -31.88 11.79 -3.01
C ALA A 35 -33.33 11.40 -2.75
N LEU A 36 -34.25 12.36 -2.86
CA LEU A 36 -35.68 12.13 -2.74
C LEU A 36 -36.16 11.08 -3.75
N GLU A 37 -35.71 11.17 -4.99
CA GLU A 37 -36.02 10.19 -6.05
C GLU A 37 -35.31 8.85 -5.84
N MET A 38 -34.09 8.85 -5.30
CA MET A 38 -33.35 7.64 -4.96
C MET A 38 -34.06 6.84 -3.87
N LYS A 39 -34.63 7.51 -2.86
CA LYS A 39 -35.32 6.96 -1.66
C LYS A 39 -34.44 6.12 -0.73
N SER A 40 -33.44 5.42 -1.25
CA SER A 40 -32.51 4.57 -0.49
C SER A 40 -31.24 5.29 -0.03
N ARG A 41 -30.94 6.48 -0.57
CA ARG A 41 -29.66 7.18 -0.40
C ARG A 41 -29.86 8.65 -0.07
N THR A 42 -28.93 9.20 0.71
CA THR A 42 -28.91 10.63 1.03
C THR A 42 -28.23 11.45 -0.07
N ALA A 43 -28.50 12.76 -0.10
CA ALA A 43 -27.90 13.70 -1.07
C ALA A 43 -26.37 13.62 -1.09
N ARG A 44 -25.77 13.58 0.10
CA ARG A 44 -24.32 13.40 0.27
C ARG A 44 -23.83 12.10 -0.37
N GLN A 45 -24.52 10.98 -0.13
CA GLN A 45 -24.13 9.68 -0.70
C GLN A 45 -24.21 9.68 -2.23
N CYS A 46 -25.28 10.26 -2.79
CA CYS A 46 -25.47 10.39 -4.23
C CYS A 46 -24.35 11.24 -4.86
N ARG A 47 -24.07 12.41 -4.26
CA ARG A 47 -22.99 13.30 -4.71
C ARG A 47 -21.63 12.60 -4.65
N ASP A 48 -21.30 12.00 -3.51
CA ASP A 48 -20.02 11.33 -3.32
C ASP A 48 -19.88 10.14 -4.28
N ARG A 49 -20.96 9.40 -4.56
CA ARG A 49 -20.94 8.30 -5.52
C ARG A 49 -20.68 8.81 -6.94
N TRP A 50 -21.34 9.89 -7.34
CA TRP A 50 -21.12 10.50 -8.65
C TRP A 50 -19.69 11.02 -8.80
N CYS A 51 -19.29 11.97 -7.96
CA CYS A 51 -18.03 12.70 -8.08
C CYS A 51 -16.77 11.84 -7.90
N ASN A 52 -16.88 10.64 -7.32
CA ASN A 52 -15.72 9.77 -7.10
C ASN A 52 -15.72 8.51 -7.97
N TYR A 53 -16.82 8.17 -8.65
CA TYR A 53 -16.91 6.90 -9.38
C TYR A 53 -17.69 6.95 -10.69
N LEU A 54 -18.83 7.65 -10.75
CA LEU A 54 -19.74 7.55 -11.90
C LEU A 54 -19.60 8.67 -12.92
N ASP A 55 -19.01 9.79 -12.54
CA ASP A 55 -18.78 10.90 -13.45
C ASP A 55 -17.92 10.43 -14.65
N PRO A 56 -18.39 10.56 -15.90
CA PRO A 56 -17.66 10.12 -17.09
C PRO A 56 -16.31 10.81 -17.29
N THR A 57 -16.09 11.96 -16.66
CA THR A 57 -14.81 12.67 -16.71
C THR A 57 -13.73 12.02 -15.85
N LEU A 58 -14.10 11.06 -14.98
CA LEU A 58 -13.16 10.37 -14.13
C LEU A 58 -12.40 9.28 -14.88
N ASN A 59 -11.08 9.29 -14.68
CA ASN A 59 -10.19 8.25 -15.11
C ASN A 59 -10.13 7.13 -14.07
N ASN A 60 -10.74 5.99 -14.41
CA ASN A 60 -10.79 4.79 -13.58
C ASN A 60 -9.77 3.71 -13.98
N THR A 61 -8.84 4.02 -14.90
CA THR A 61 -7.77 3.07 -15.28
C THR A 61 -6.80 2.82 -14.13
N PRO A 62 -6.00 1.74 -14.14
CA PRO A 62 -4.93 1.56 -13.15
C PRO A 62 -3.98 2.76 -13.11
N PHE A 63 -3.38 3.03 -11.96
CA PHE A 63 -2.34 4.05 -11.84
C PHE A 63 -1.08 3.60 -12.57
N THR A 64 -0.51 4.52 -13.34
CA THR A 64 0.77 4.33 -14.03
C THR A 64 1.96 4.64 -13.12
N ALA A 65 3.15 4.17 -13.47
CA ALA A 65 4.37 4.48 -12.72
C ALA A 65 4.69 5.98 -12.71
N ASP A 66 4.38 6.69 -13.81
CA ASP A 66 4.55 8.14 -13.91
C ASP A 66 3.57 8.88 -12.98
N GLU A 67 2.32 8.43 -12.92
CA GLU A 67 1.35 8.96 -11.95
C GLU A 67 1.76 8.67 -10.50
N ASP A 68 2.37 7.51 -10.22
CA ASP A 68 2.89 7.17 -8.89
C ASP A 68 4.01 8.13 -8.48
N ALA A 69 4.98 8.37 -9.36
CA ALA A 69 6.08 9.30 -9.13
C ALA A 69 5.56 10.71 -8.89
N LEU A 70 4.71 11.21 -9.79
CA LEU A 70 4.09 12.53 -9.67
C LEU A 70 3.31 12.69 -8.36
N LEU A 71 2.56 11.65 -7.95
CA LEU A 71 1.77 11.69 -6.72
C LEU A 71 2.65 11.80 -5.48
N LEU A 72 3.79 11.10 -5.47
CA LEU A 72 4.74 11.16 -4.36
C LEU A 72 5.43 12.52 -4.31
N ASP A 73 5.88 13.05 -5.45
CA ASP A 73 6.53 14.37 -5.53
C ASP A 73 5.59 15.50 -5.07
N LEU A 74 4.36 15.52 -5.58
CA LEU A 74 3.36 16.52 -5.17
C LEU A 74 2.96 16.38 -3.70
N TYR A 75 3.00 15.16 -3.15
CA TYR A 75 2.76 14.96 -1.72
C TYR A 75 3.92 15.50 -0.87
N VAL A 76 5.17 15.34 -1.32
CA VAL A 76 6.33 15.96 -0.66
C VAL A 76 6.20 17.49 -0.67
N GLU A 77 5.77 18.07 -1.79
CA GLU A 77 5.63 19.52 -1.93
C GLU A 77 4.43 20.10 -1.15
N TYR A 78 3.25 19.48 -1.25
CA TYR A 78 2.00 20.05 -0.74
C TYR A 78 1.44 19.37 0.51
N GLY A 79 1.95 18.19 0.88
CA GLY A 79 1.37 17.34 1.91
C GLY A 79 -0.04 16.84 1.54
N ALA A 80 -0.89 16.65 2.54
CA ALA A 80 -2.24 16.07 2.36
C ALA A 80 -3.28 17.02 1.73
N LYS A 81 -2.87 17.97 0.89
CA LYS A 81 -3.73 18.93 0.18
C LYS A 81 -4.29 18.30 -1.11
N TRP A 82 -5.10 17.24 -0.96
CA TRP A 82 -5.58 16.41 -2.08
C TRP A 82 -6.30 17.17 -3.19
N CYS A 83 -7.08 18.20 -2.87
CA CYS A 83 -7.75 19.01 -3.88
C CYS A 83 -6.74 19.76 -4.76
N LYS A 84 -5.63 20.22 -4.19
CA LYS A 84 -4.54 20.87 -4.95
C LYS A 84 -3.81 19.85 -5.80
N ILE A 85 -3.43 18.71 -5.23
CA ILE A 85 -2.77 17.62 -5.95
C ILE A 85 -3.62 17.15 -7.14
N ALA A 86 -4.93 16.99 -6.96
CA ALA A 86 -5.83 16.52 -8.02
C ALA A 86 -5.87 17.43 -9.26
N GLN A 87 -5.52 18.71 -9.15
CA GLN A 87 -5.44 19.62 -10.29
C GLN A 87 -4.32 19.25 -11.27
N HIS A 88 -3.34 18.46 -10.82
CA HIS A 88 -2.23 17.98 -11.65
C HIS A 88 -2.52 16.64 -12.34
N PHE A 89 -3.66 16.01 -12.08
CA PHE A 89 -4.03 14.71 -12.65
C PHE A 89 -5.26 14.84 -13.54
N ASN A 90 -5.18 14.26 -14.74
CA ASN A 90 -6.31 14.26 -15.65
C ASN A 90 -7.36 13.21 -15.22
N GLY A 91 -8.49 13.69 -14.68
CA GLY A 91 -9.63 12.86 -14.32
C GLY A 91 -9.46 12.00 -13.05
N ARG A 92 -8.40 12.17 -12.24
CA ARG A 92 -8.29 11.46 -10.95
C ARG A 92 -9.02 12.21 -9.85
N SER A 93 -9.94 11.55 -9.16
CA SER A 93 -10.61 12.16 -8.01
C SER A 93 -9.65 12.32 -6.82
N THR A 94 -9.92 13.29 -5.96
CA THR A 94 -9.18 13.47 -4.68
C THR A 94 -9.21 12.21 -3.81
N ASN A 95 -10.31 11.44 -3.87
CA ASN A 95 -10.44 10.18 -3.16
C ASN A 95 -9.56 9.08 -3.78
N ASN A 96 -9.47 9.00 -5.12
CA ASN A 96 -8.56 8.05 -5.78
C ASN A 96 -7.12 8.31 -5.35
N LEU A 97 -6.65 9.56 -5.43
CA LEU A 97 -5.27 9.92 -5.12
C LEU A 97 -4.91 9.65 -3.66
N ARG A 98 -5.79 10.02 -2.71
CA ARG A 98 -5.59 9.72 -1.29
C ARG A 98 -5.48 8.23 -1.02
N ASN A 99 -6.37 7.43 -1.62
CA ASN A 99 -6.37 5.98 -1.42
C ASN A 99 -5.15 5.34 -2.06
N HIS A 100 -4.75 5.81 -3.24
CA HIS A 100 -3.57 5.31 -3.94
C HIS A 100 -2.28 5.63 -3.20
N TYR A 101 -2.12 6.86 -2.71
CA TYR A 101 -1.00 7.23 -1.84
C TYR A 101 -0.89 6.32 -0.61
N LYS A 102 -2.00 5.97 0.04
CA LYS A 102 -1.99 5.01 1.17
C LYS A 102 -1.53 3.61 0.76
N VAL A 103 -1.80 3.18 -0.48
CA VAL A 103 -1.29 1.92 -1.01
C VAL A 103 0.22 2.03 -1.24
N LEU A 104 0.68 3.10 -1.90
CA LEU A 104 2.10 3.36 -2.17
C LEU A 104 2.91 3.45 -0.88
N ALA A 105 2.48 4.27 0.09
CA ALA A 105 3.17 4.42 1.37
C ALA A 105 3.31 3.09 2.13
N ARG A 106 2.27 2.25 2.13
CA ARG A 106 2.34 0.90 2.71
C ARG A 106 3.29 -0.02 1.95
N ARG A 107 3.33 0.08 0.62
CA ARG A 107 4.25 -0.70 -0.22
C ARG A 107 5.71 -0.31 0.05
N ILE A 108 6.00 0.99 0.10
CA ILE A 108 7.34 1.53 0.40
C ILE A 108 7.80 1.05 1.78
N ALA A 109 6.98 1.23 2.82
CA ALA A 109 7.32 0.79 4.18
C ALA A 109 7.62 -0.73 4.28
N ARG A 110 6.91 -1.56 3.50
CA ARG A 110 7.17 -3.01 3.43
C ARG A 110 8.49 -3.33 2.75
N ILE A 111 8.82 -2.63 1.66
CA ILE A 111 10.08 -2.79 0.94
C ILE A 111 11.24 -2.39 1.84
N ASP A 112 11.16 -1.24 2.50
CA ASP A 112 12.18 -0.75 3.42
C ASP A 112 12.45 -1.73 4.56
N LYS A 113 11.39 -2.30 5.15
CA LYS A 113 11.53 -3.31 6.20
C LYS A 113 12.25 -4.57 5.70
N LYS A 114 11.92 -5.03 4.50
CA LYS A 114 12.55 -6.20 3.88
C LYS A 114 14.04 -5.95 3.61
N GLN A 115 14.36 -4.81 3.00
CA GLN A 115 15.75 -4.38 2.76
C GLN A 115 16.56 -4.35 4.06
N ARG A 116 16.04 -3.72 5.12
CA ARG A 116 16.70 -3.68 6.44
C ARG A 116 16.93 -5.06 7.05
N SER A 117 15.97 -5.99 6.90
CA SER A 117 16.14 -7.36 7.38
C SER A 117 17.17 -8.16 6.57
N THR A 118 17.23 -7.94 5.26
CA THR A 118 18.22 -8.59 4.38
C THR A 118 19.63 -8.08 4.69
N SER A 119 19.82 -6.75 4.82
CA SER A 119 21.12 -6.18 5.20
C SER A 119 21.61 -6.72 6.54
N LYS A 120 20.74 -6.79 7.56
CA LYS A 120 21.10 -7.37 8.87
C LYS A 120 21.50 -8.85 8.77
N LYS A 121 20.80 -9.66 7.98
CA LYS A 121 21.14 -11.09 7.82
C LYS A 121 22.47 -11.28 7.11
N ILE A 122 22.77 -10.48 6.09
CA ILE A 122 24.06 -10.51 5.39
C ILE A 122 25.19 -10.10 6.33
N GLU A 123 24.98 -9.07 7.15
CA GLU A 123 25.95 -8.60 8.15
C GLU A 123 26.21 -9.67 9.23
N THR A 124 25.17 -10.30 9.77
CA THR A 124 25.30 -11.40 10.73
C THR A 124 25.99 -12.64 10.14
N GLN A 125 25.65 -13.03 8.91
CA GLN A 125 26.31 -14.17 8.25
C GLN A 125 27.80 -13.88 8.01
N LYS A 126 28.13 -12.65 7.59
CA LYS A 126 29.53 -12.24 7.37
C LYS A 126 30.36 -12.28 8.66
N SER A 127 29.77 -11.92 9.81
CA SER A 127 30.42 -12.07 11.12
C SER A 127 30.66 -13.54 11.48
N ILE A 128 29.67 -14.42 11.27
CA ILE A 128 29.78 -15.86 11.57
C ILE A 128 30.83 -16.54 10.65
N ASP A 129 30.81 -16.23 9.35
CA ASP A 129 31.76 -16.79 8.38
C ASP A 129 33.20 -16.35 8.66
N GLN A 130 33.39 -15.21 9.35
CA GLN A 130 34.70 -14.70 9.75
C GLN A 130 35.21 -15.32 11.07
N GLU A 131 34.32 -15.75 11.97
CA GLU A 131 34.67 -16.43 13.24
C GLU A 131 34.86 -17.96 13.09
N LEU A 132 34.20 -18.60 12.14
CA LEU A 132 34.31 -20.04 11.87
C LEU A 132 35.76 -20.54 11.61
N PRO A 133 36.61 -19.83 10.84
CA PRO A 133 38.01 -20.24 10.62
C PRO A 133 38.85 -20.23 11.90
N GLU A 134 38.65 -19.25 12.80
CA GLU A 134 39.36 -19.19 14.09
C GLU A 134 38.93 -20.33 15.02
N MET A 135 37.63 -20.65 15.05
CA MET A 135 37.12 -21.74 15.88
C MET A 135 37.58 -23.11 15.39
N ILE A 136 37.55 -23.37 14.08
CA ILE A 136 38.04 -24.65 13.50
C ILE A 136 39.54 -24.82 13.73
N HIS A 137 40.33 -23.75 13.57
CA HIS A 137 41.77 -23.78 13.83
C HIS A 137 42.09 -24.06 15.31
N THR A 138 41.30 -23.47 16.23
CA THR A 138 41.43 -23.72 17.67
C THR A 138 41.13 -25.19 18.01
N VAL A 139 40.03 -25.75 17.49
CA VAL A 139 39.66 -27.16 17.72
C VAL A 139 40.67 -28.13 17.13
N PHE A 140 41.22 -27.84 15.95
CA PHE A 140 42.27 -28.67 15.32
C PHE A 140 43.56 -28.66 16.17
N ASN A 141 43.96 -27.51 16.71
CA ASN A 141 45.11 -27.40 17.61
C ASN A 141 44.87 -28.13 18.95
N GLU A 142 43.68 -28.01 19.53
CA GLU A 142 43.31 -28.75 20.74
C GLU A 142 43.35 -30.27 20.51
N MET A 143 42.78 -30.77 19.41
CA MET A 143 42.84 -32.20 19.05
C MET A 143 44.27 -32.69 18.80
N SER A 144 45.13 -31.88 18.18
CA SER A 144 46.54 -32.24 17.94
C SER A 144 47.31 -32.44 19.24
N MET A 145 47.00 -31.66 20.30
CA MET A 145 47.63 -31.81 21.62
C MET A 145 47.22 -33.11 22.34
N TYR A 146 46.08 -33.70 22.00
CA TYR A 146 45.64 -34.98 22.57
C TYR A 146 46.25 -36.22 21.88
N PHE A 147 46.78 -36.08 20.66
CA PHE A 147 47.34 -37.20 19.88
C PHE A 147 48.86 -37.36 19.96
N GLU A 148 49.60 -36.45 20.60
CA GLU A 148 51.04 -36.62 20.88
C GLU A 148 51.33 -37.57 22.07
N GLY A 149 50.53 -38.63 22.21
CA GLY A 149 50.57 -39.56 23.35
C GLY A 149 50.73 -41.05 23.02
N GLU A 150 50.69 -41.48 21.76
CA GLU A 150 50.87 -42.91 21.43
C GLU A 150 52.09 -43.17 20.55
N ASN A 151 53.10 -43.77 21.19
CA ASN A 151 54.33 -44.28 20.61
C ASN A 151 54.04 -45.57 19.82
N LEU A 152 54.10 -45.48 18.48
CA LEU A 152 53.92 -46.60 17.54
C LEU A 152 55.27 -47.23 17.11
N GLU A 153 56.18 -47.48 18.05
CA GLU A 153 57.42 -48.27 17.82
C GLU A 153 57.30 -49.66 18.48
N SER A 154 56.29 -50.45 18.11
CA SER A 154 56.24 -51.88 18.48
C SER A 154 55.60 -52.81 17.45
N LEU A 155 55.60 -52.44 16.16
CA LEU A 155 55.20 -53.37 15.10
C LEU A 155 56.20 -53.40 13.94
N PHE A 156 57.46 -53.71 14.26
CA PHE A 156 58.38 -54.45 13.39
C PHE A 156 59.26 -55.37 14.24
#